data_AF-A0A970U0M1-F1
#
_entry.id   AF-A0A970U0M1-F1
#
_cell.length_a   1.000
_cell.length_b   1.000
_cell.length_c   1.000
_cell.angle_alpha   90.00
_cell.angle_beta   90.00
_cell.angle_gamma   90.00
#
_symmetry.space_group_name_H-M   'P 1'
#
loop_
_entity.id
_entity.type
_entity.pdbx_description
1 polymer ?
#
loop_
_entity_poly.entity_id
_entity_poly.type
_entity_poly.pdbx_seq_one_letter_code
_entity_poly.pdbx_strand_id
1 'polypeptide(L)'
;MFCSQCGRSIPSDARFCPNCGRAAGQAVAQPAVAPPPVQPVQEQVLYVFSASRKYSMFKVVPCYIVFMQDKAVLAYTTPALQKAENERLTQEIKAQGKGFFKGSAAMMSFWSTYGQQYYNMPVQALLAKDPANAVVPYAAVAEVYFRGYSETSSGGDDSASVTQGKFRFKLANGETLEFTHSSSARRDIQDLLTRLFGARLKFKR
;
A
#
# COMPACT_ATOMS: atom_id res chain seq x y z
N MET A 1 -15.88 24.07 -44.32
CA MET A 1 -14.82 24.50 -43.36
C MET A 1 -14.89 26.01 -43.17
N PHE A 2 -14.25 26.61 -42.17
CA PHE A 2 -14.24 28.08 -41.98
C PHE A 2 -12.84 28.66 -42.23
N CYS A 3 -12.76 29.86 -42.79
CA CYS A 3 -11.50 30.57 -43.01
C CYS A 3 -10.89 31.01 -41.68
N SER A 4 -9.66 30.61 -41.38
CA SER A 4 -8.96 31.07 -40.18
C SER A 4 -8.56 32.55 -40.21
N GLN A 5 -8.73 33.24 -41.34
CA GLN A 5 -8.39 34.67 -41.47
C GLN A 5 -9.62 35.59 -41.52
N CYS A 6 -10.74 35.20 -42.15
CA CYS A 6 -11.94 36.03 -42.22
C CYS A 6 -13.20 35.42 -41.59
N GLY A 7 -13.11 34.19 -41.05
CA GLY A 7 -14.20 33.52 -40.33
C GLY A 7 -15.37 33.02 -41.18
N ARG A 8 -15.41 33.29 -42.49
CA ARG A 8 -16.48 32.81 -43.37
C ARG A 8 -16.33 31.35 -43.77
N SER A 9 -17.46 30.73 -44.10
CA SER A 9 -17.48 29.37 -44.63
C SER A 9 -16.76 29.31 -45.98
N ILE A 10 -15.95 28.27 -46.15
CA ILE A 10 -15.25 27.91 -47.37
C ILE A 10 -15.79 26.55 -47.83
N PRO A 11 -16.12 26.40 -49.13
CA PRO A 11 -16.40 25.11 -49.76
C PRO A 11 -15.24 24.13 -49.55
N SER A 12 -15.52 22.85 -49.38
CA SER A 12 -14.52 21.81 -49.07
C SER A 12 -13.52 21.54 -50.20
N ASP A 13 -13.81 21.99 -51.42
CA ASP A 13 -13.03 21.84 -52.64
C ASP A 13 -12.32 23.14 -53.08
N ALA A 14 -12.58 24.26 -52.40
CA ALA A 14 -11.98 25.54 -52.75
C ALA A 14 -10.51 25.57 -52.35
N ARG A 15 -9.62 25.92 -53.29
CA ARG A 15 -8.17 26.10 -53.04
C ARG A 15 -7.83 27.43 -52.37
N PHE A 16 -8.74 28.41 -52.45
CA PHE A 16 -8.62 29.74 -51.85
C PHE A 16 -9.96 30.18 -51.28
N CYS A 17 -9.94 30.98 -50.21
CA CYS A 17 -11.15 31.57 -49.65
C CYS A 17 -11.69 32.63 -50.64
N PRO A 18 -12.93 32.49 -51.13
CA PRO A 18 -13.49 33.39 -52.15
C PRO A 18 -13.72 34.82 -51.62
N ASN A 19 -13.68 35.00 -50.30
CA ASN A 19 -13.96 36.29 -49.68
C ASN A 19 -12.72 37.10 -49.28
N CYS A 20 -11.58 36.44 -49.05
CA CYS A 20 -10.35 37.12 -48.62
C CYS A 20 -9.10 36.71 -49.41
N GLY A 21 -9.22 35.78 -50.35
CA GLY A 21 -8.13 35.34 -51.23
C GLY A 21 -7.11 34.39 -50.60
N ARG A 22 -7.21 34.08 -49.30
CA ARG A 22 -6.23 33.22 -48.62
C ARG A 22 -6.36 31.75 -49.04
N ALA A 23 -5.24 31.07 -49.28
CA ALA A 23 -5.23 29.65 -49.63
C ALA A 23 -5.93 28.80 -48.55
N ALA A 24 -6.90 28.00 -48.97
CA ALA A 24 -7.60 27.05 -48.14
C ALA A 24 -6.81 25.75 -48.18
N GLY A 25 -6.28 25.32 -47.02
CA GLY A 25 -5.58 24.05 -46.91
C GLY A 25 -4.12 24.08 -46.43
N GLN A 26 -3.72 25.05 -45.60
CA GLN A 26 -2.64 24.74 -44.67
C GLN A 26 -3.23 23.92 -43.51
N ALA A 27 -3.46 22.64 -43.76
CA ALA A 27 -3.55 21.66 -42.70
C ALA A 27 -2.20 21.67 -42.00
N VAL A 28 -2.13 22.33 -40.84
CA VAL A 28 -0.97 22.21 -39.96
C VAL A 28 -0.93 20.73 -39.62
N ALA A 29 0.02 19.99 -40.21
CA ALA A 29 0.28 18.62 -39.85
C ALA A 29 0.53 18.61 -38.34
N GLN A 30 -0.41 18.08 -37.56
CA GLN A 30 -0.17 17.83 -36.16
C GLN A 30 1.01 16.86 -36.12
N PRO A 31 2.14 17.21 -35.51
CA PRO A 31 3.22 16.25 -35.33
C PRO A 31 2.61 15.08 -34.56
N ALA A 32 2.79 13.87 -35.08
CA ALA A 32 2.34 12.64 -34.43
C ALA A 32 2.85 12.67 -32.99
N VAL A 33 1.93 12.80 -32.03
CA VAL A 33 2.26 12.75 -30.61
C VAL A 33 2.79 11.33 -30.38
N ALA A 34 4.12 11.22 -30.20
CA ALA A 34 4.72 9.97 -29.76
C ALA A 34 3.95 9.50 -28.52
N PRO A 35 3.65 8.18 -28.39
CA PRO A 35 3.00 7.69 -27.19
C PRO A 35 3.77 8.21 -25.97
N PRO A 36 3.08 8.73 -24.94
CA PRO A 36 3.75 9.29 -23.78
C PRO A 36 4.75 8.25 -23.26
N PRO A 37 5.98 8.66 -22.87
CA PRO A 37 6.94 7.74 -22.30
C PRO A 37 6.25 6.98 -21.18
N VAL A 38 6.28 5.64 -21.26
CA VAL A 38 5.72 4.76 -20.24
C VAL A 38 6.48 5.07 -18.95
N GLN A 39 5.94 5.96 -18.13
CA GLN A 39 6.55 6.30 -16.86
C GLN A 39 6.59 5.01 -16.04
N PRO A 40 7.74 4.66 -15.44
CA PRO A 40 7.80 3.49 -14.58
C PRO A 40 6.76 3.71 -13.47
N VAL A 41 5.84 2.75 -13.33
CA VAL A 41 4.87 2.74 -12.23
C VAL A 41 5.67 2.77 -10.95
N GLN A 42 5.70 3.93 -10.28
CA GLN A 42 6.50 4.10 -9.07
C GLN A 42 5.83 3.29 -7.97
N GLU A 43 6.51 2.23 -7.51
CA GLU A 43 6.07 1.40 -6.38
C GLU A 43 6.18 2.19 -5.07
N GLN A 44 5.26 3.12 -4.85
CA GLN A 44 5.24 3.95 -3.65
C GLN A 44 4.47 3.26 -2.52
N VAL A 45 5.14 3.03 -1.40
CA VAL A 45 4.51 2.58 -0.16
C VAL A 45 3.76 3.74 0.47
N LEU A 46 2.46 3.58 0.64
CA LEU A 46 1.58 4.57 1.26
C LEU A 46 1.53 4.40 2.78
N TYR A 47 1.51 3.15 3.25
CA TYR A 47 1.42 2.85 4.67
C TYR A 47 1.84 1.42 4.99
N VAL A 48 2.50 1.23 6.12
CA VAL A 48 2.86 -0.08 6.66
C VAL A 48 2.04 -0.32 7.93
N PHE A 49 1.16 -1.32 7.87
CA PHE A 49 0.25 -1.65 8.96
C PHE A 49 0.67 -2.95 9.63
N SER A 50 1.02 -2.88 10.92
CA SER A 50 1.34 -4.08 11.71
C SER A 50 0.07 -4.84 12.04
N ALA A 51 0.05 -6.13 11.72
CA ALA A 51 -1.08 -7.01 11.97
C ALA A 51 -0.61 -8.46 12.18
N SER A 52 -1.50 -9.32 12.64
CA SER A 52 -1.23 -10.74 12.80
C SER A 52 -2.22 -11.53 11.98
N ARG A 53 -1.72 -12.28 11.01
CA ARG A 53 -2.52 -13.15 10.16
C ARG A 53 -3.11 -14.28 11.00
N LYS A 54 -4.43 -14.41 10.98
CA LYS A 54 -5.16 -15.51 11.61
C LYS A 54 -5.51 -16.56 10.57
N TYR A 55 -4.89 -17.73 10.64
CA TYR A 55 -5.25 -18.89 9.81
C TYR A 55 -6.29 -19.78 10.47
N SER A 56 -6.26 -19.87 11.80
CA SER A 56 -7.21 -20.61 12.63
C SER A 56 -7.15 -20.07 14.07
N MET A 57 -7.88 -20.68 15.00
CA MET A 57 -7.91 -20.29 16.42
C MET A 57 -6.51 -20.34 17.08
N PHE A 58 -5.68 -21.31 16.69
CA PHE A 58 -4.36 -21.55 17.29
C PHE A 58 -3.18 -21.13 16.41
N LYS A 59 -3.42 -20.84 15.12
CA LYS A 59 -2.38 -20.49 14.16
C LYS A 59 -2.50 -19.03 13.78
N VAL A 60 -1.68 -18.21 14.44
CA VAL A 60 -1.55 -16.78 14.21
C VAL A 60 -0.10 -16.46 13.88
N VAL A 61 0.14 -15.75 12.78
CA VAL A 61 1.50 -15.39 12.33
C VAL A 61 1.59 -13.87 12.22
N PRO A 62 2.53 -13.21 12.90
CA PRO A 62 2.70 -11.77 12.76
C PRO A 62 3.13 -11.40 11.34
N CYS A 63 2.66 -10.25 10.86
CA CYS A 63 2.92 -9.76 9.52
C CYS A 63 2.76 -8.24 9.45
N TYR A 64 3.12 -7.69 8.31
CA TYR A 64 2.82 -6.31 7.97
C TYR A 64 2.03 -6.28 6.68
N ILE A 65 0.98 -5.46 6.64
CA ILE A 65 0.23 -5.15 5.43
C ILE A 65 0.81 -3.85 4.88
N VAL A 66 1.59 -3.96 3.82
CA VAL A 66 2.24 -2.83 3.14
C VAL A 66 1.29 -2.35 2.04
N PHE A 67 0.59 -1.24 2.28
CA PHE A 67 -0.34 -0.64 1.33
C PHE A 67 0.41 0.19 0.28
N MET A 68 0.07 -0.02 -0.99
CA MET A 68 0.55 0.76 -2.13
C MET A 68 -0.67 1.32 -2.90
N GLN A 69 -0.48 1.81 -4.12
CA GLN A 69 -1.56 2.42 -4.90
C GLN A 69 -2.56 1.39 -5.46
N ASP A 70 -2.10 0.22 -5.88
CA ASP A 70 -2.84 -0.78 -6.66
C ASP A 70 -2.93 -2.17 -5.97
N LYS A 71 -2.12 -2.39 -4.93
CA LYS A 71 -1.97 -3.66 -4.23
C LYS A 71 -1.50 -3.47 -2.80
N ALA A 72 -1.71 -4.48 -1.96
CA ALA A 72 -1.03 -4.61 -0.69
C ALA A 72 -0.05 -5.79 -0.74
N VAL A 73 1.09 -5.67 -0.08
CA VAL A 73 2.00 -6.79 0.16
C VAL A 73 1.84 -7.26 1.60
N LEU A 74 1.60 -8.55 1.78
CA LEU A 74 1.61 -9.22 3.08
C LEU A 74 3.04 -9.66 3.35
N ALA A 75 3.74 -8.93 4.22
CA ALA A 75 5.10 -9.23 4.64
C ALA A 75 5.08 -9.97 5.99
N TYR A 76 5.10 -11.30 5.95
CA TYR A 76 5.11 -12.17 7.10
C TYR A 76 6.43 -12.12 7.85
N THR A 77 6.34 -12.18 9.17
CA THR A 77 7.49 -12.45 10.03
C THR A 77 7.33 -13.87 10.56
N THR A 78 7.64 -14.85 9.71
CA THR A 78 7.55 -16.27 10.09
C THR A 78 8.57 -16.61 11.17
N PRO A 79 8.43 -17.73 11.90
CA PRO A 79 9.43 -18.16 12.87
C PRO A 79 10.84 -18.31 12.26
N ALA A 80 10.92 -18.74 10.99
CA ALA A 80 12.19 -18.86 10.28
C ALA A 80 12.84 -17.48 10.06
N LEU A 81 12.07 -16.49 9.59
CA LEU A 81 12.56 -15.13 9.42
C LEU A 81 12.95 -14.50 10.76
N GLN A 82 12.12 -14.67 11.80
CA GLN A 82 12.41 -14.15 13.13
C GLN A 82 13.72 -14.71 13.68
N LYS A 83 13.94 -16.02 13.54
CA LYS A 83 15.20 -16.65 13.94
C LYS A 83 16.39 -16.09 13.18
N ALA A 84 16.30 -15.98 11.86
CA ALA A 84 17.38 -15.46 11.01
C ALA A 84 17.73 -13.99 11.36
N GLU A 85 16.73 -13.12 11.52
CA GLU A 85 16.95 -11.72 11.90
C GLU A 85 17.48 -11.57 13.33
N ASN A 86 17.03 -12.42 14.26
CA ASN A 86 17.55 -12.43 15.64
C ASN A 86 19.02 -12.86 15.69
N GLU A 87 19.40 -13.90 14.94
CA GLU A 87 20.78 -14.36 14.84
C GLU A 87 21.68 -13.29 14.23
N ARG A 88 21.23 -12.64 13.14
CA ARG A 88 21.94 -11.52 12.51
C ARG A 88 22.15 -10.36 13.47
N LEU A 89 21.09 -9.91 14.15
CA LEU A 89 21.18 -8.80 15.09
C LEU A 89 22.05 -9.15 16.30
N THR A 90 21.96 -10.39 16.78
CA THR A 90 22.81 -10.86 17.88
C THR A 90 24.29 -10.84 17.49
N GLN A 91 24.63 -11.25 16.28
CA GLN A 91 26.00 -11.16 15.76
C GLN A 91 26.48 -9.71 15.66
N GLU A 92 25.61 -8.80 15.20
CA GLU A 92 25.92 -7.36 15.12
C GLU A 92 26.14 -6.73 16.51
N ILE A 93 25.28 -7.04 17.49
CA ILE A 93 25.42 -6.56 18.87
C ILE A 93 26.72 -7.05 19.50
N LYS A 94 27.08 -8.32 19.29
CA LYS A 94 28.35 -8.91 19.74
C LYS A 94 29.54 -8.20 19.11
N ALA A 95 29.50 -7.94 17.80
CA ALA A 95 30.55 -7.21 17.09
C ALA A 95 30.71 -5.76 17.58
N GLN A 96 29.62 -5.11 18.00
CA GLN A 96 29.65 -3.76 18.56
C GLN A 96 30.10 -3.69 20.03
N GLY A 97 30.45 -4.82 20.66
CA GLY A 97 30.91 -4.85 22.07
C GLY A 97 29.86 -4.41 23.09
N LYS A 98 28.58 -4.36 22.72
CA LYS A 98 27.48 -3.97 23.61
C LYS A 98 27.17 -5.15 24.54
N GLY A 99 27.37 -4.97 25.85
CA GLY A 99 27.12 -6.00 26.86
C GLY A 99 25.68 -6.54 26.88
N PHE A 100 25.49 -7.73 27.47
CA PHE A 100 24.25 -8.53 27.44
C PHE A 100 22.95 -7.75 27.75
N PHE A 101 22.97 -6.84 28.74
CA PHE A 101 21.80 -6.02 29.10
C PHE A 101 21.39 -4.97 28.05
N LYS A 102 22.35 -4.45 27.26
CA LYS A 102 22.04 -3.55 26.14
C LYS A 102 21.55 -4.32 24.91
N GLY A 103 21.89 -5.60 24.81
CA GLY A 103 21.47 -6.47 23.71
C GLY A 103 19.97 -6.76 23.69
N SER A 104 19.36 -7.01 24.86
CA SER A 104 17.91 -7.26 24.95
C SER A 104 17.08 -6.02 24.61
N ALA A 105 17.49 -4.84 25.10
CA ALA A 105 16.86 -3.57 24.74
C ALA A 105 16.98 -3.27 23.23
N ALA A 106 18.15 -3.55 22.64
CA ALA A 106 18.37 -3.40 21.19
C ALA A 106 17.48 -4.35 20.37
N MET A 107 17.31 -5.60 20.80
CA MET A 107 16.41 -6.57 20.17
C MET A 107 14.95 -6.12 20.20
N MET A 108 14.47 -5.65 21.35
CA MET A 108 13.10 -5.13 21.48
C MET A 108 12.89 -3.90 20.59
N SER A 109 13.84 -2.97 20.59
CA SER A 109 13.78 -1.78 19.74
C SER A 109 13.74 -2.17 18.26
N PHE A 110 14.60 -3.11 17.84
CA PHE A 110 14.63 -3.61 16.47
C PHE A 110 13.26 -4.14 16.03
N TRP A 111 12.64 -5.02 16.83
CA TRP A 111 11.32 -5.57 16.50
C TRP A 111 10.20 -4.54 16.57
N SER A 112 10.27 -3.59 17.50
CA SER A 112 9.29 -2.49 17.62
C SER A 112 9.27 -1.59 16.38
N THR A 113 10.43 -1.36 15.76
CA THR A 113 10.54 -0.51 14.55
C THR A 113 10.75 -1.32 13.27
N TYR A 114 10.70 -2.65 13.31
CA TYR A 114 11.08 -3.53 12.19
C TYR A 114 10.31 -3.21 10.91
N GLY A 115 9.01 -2.93 10.99
CA GLY A 115 8.18 -2.58 9.84
C GLY A 115 8.58 -1.28 9.12
N GLN A 116 9.32 -0.36 9.76
CA GLN A 116 9.69 0.93 9.15
C GLN A 116 10.57 0.77 7.91
N GLN A 117 11.38 -0.30 7.85
CA GLN A 117 12.22 -0.57 6.69
C GLN A 117 11.39 -0.78 5.40
N TYR A 118 10.13 -1.21 5.54
CA TYR A 118 9.28 -1.52 4.40
C TYR A 118 8.82 -0.29 3.63
N TYR A 119 8.84 0.91 4.22
CA TYR A 119 8.52 2.15 3.50
C TYR A 119 9.50 2.46 2.35
N ASN A 120 10.72 1.94 2.44
CA ASN A 120 11.79 2.21 1.49
C ASN A 120 12.21 0.94 0.72
N MET A 121 11.35 -0.08 0.69
CA MET A 121 11.65 -1.37 0.07
C MET A 121 10.78 -1.62 -1.17
N PRO A 122 11.36 -1.92 -2.34
CA PRO A 122 10.58 -2.27 -3.53
C PRO A 122 9.84 -3.60 -3.32
N VAL A 123 8.75 -3.83 -4.07
CA VAL A 123 7.89 -5.02 -3.94
C VAL A 123 8.71 -6.30 -4.04
N GLN A 124 9.62 -6.38 -5.01
CA GLN A 124 10.43 -7.57 -5.21
C GLN A 124 11.29 -7.92 -3.98
N ALA A 125 11.85 -6.91 -3.31
CA ALA A 125 12.64 -7.13 -2.09
C ALA A 125 11.75 -7.52 -0.90
N LEU A 126 10.53 -6.97 -0.80
CA LEU A 126 9.55 -7.42 0.18
C LEU A 126 9.21 -8.91 -0.02
N LEU A 127 8.95 -9.33 -1.26
CA LEU A 127 8.61 -10.72 -1.57
C LEU A 127 9.79 -11.67 -1.35
N ALA A 128 11.02 -11.22 -1.63
CA ALA A 128 12.22 -12.05 -1.45
C ALA A 128 12.60 -12.28 0.03
N LYS A 129 12.10 -11.47 0.97
CA LYS A 129 12.43 -11.61 2.39
C LYS A 129 11.92 -12.89 3.02
N ASP A 130 10.74 -13.36 2.63
CA ASP A 130 10.15 -14.58 3.15
C ASP A 130 9.27 -15.22 2.07
N PRO A 131 9.40 -16.53 1.80
CA PRO A 131 8.61 -17.20 0.76
C PRO A 131 7.10 -17.20 1.06
N ALA A 132 6.67 -16.95 2.29
CA ALA A 132 5.26 -16.79 2.64
C ALA A 132 4.70 -15.41 2.22
N ASN A 133 5.55 -14.45 1.86
CA ASN A 133 5.11 -13.12 1.45
C ASN A 133 4.28 -13.17 0.18
N ALA A 134 3.20 -12.40 0.17
CA ALA A 134 2.21 -12.48 -0.89
C ALA A 134 1.70 -11.10 -1.29
N VAL A 135 1.33 -10.96 -2.56
CA VAL A 135 0.66 -9.77 -3.09
C VAL A 135 -0.84 -9.98 -3.06
N VAL A 136 -1.58 -8.97 -2.60
CA VAL A 136 -3.03 -8.87 -2.67
C VAL A 136 -3.39 -7.70 -3.60
N PRO A 137 -3.67 -7.96 -4.88
CA PRO A 137 -4.13 -6.92 -5.80
C PRO A 137 -5.49 -6.36 -5.36
N TYR A 138 -5.67 -5.03 -5.38
CA TYR A 138 -6.94 -4.44 -4.96
C TYR A 138 -8.10 -4.80 -5.90
N ALA A 139 -7.81 -5.14 -7.15
CA ALA A 139 -8.80 -5.66 -8.09
C ALA A 139 -9.41 -7.00 -7.64
N ALA A 140 -8.65 -7.82 -6.89
CA ALA A 140 -9.13 -9.09 -6.36
C ALA A 140 -9.93 -8.94 -5.05
N VAL A 141 -9.98 -7.74 -4.47
CA VAL A 141 -10.64 -7.47 -3.18
C VAL A 141 -12.09 -7.03 -3.41
N ALA A 142 -13.03 -7.83 -2.91
CA ALA A 142 -14.46 -7.52 -2.94
C ALA A 142 -14.89 -6.63 -1.77
N GLU A 143 -14.32 -6.83 -0.58
CA GLU A 143 -14.66 -6.06 0.62
C GLU A 143 -13.44 -5.96 1.54
N VAL A 144 -13.29 -4.81 2.21
CA VAL A 144 -12.33 -4.60 3.29
C VAL A 144 -13.11 -4.32 4.56
N TYR A 145 -12.77 -5.01 5.64
CA TYR A 145 -13.33 -4.76 6.96
C TYR A 145 -12.24 -4.29 7.92
N PHE A 146 -12.49 -3.20 8.62
CA PHE A 146 -11.63 -2.69 9.69
C PHE A 146 -12.46 -2.48 10.95
N ARG A 147 -11.96 -2.92 12.10
CA ARG A 147 -12.50 -2.56 13.42
C ARG A 147 -11.39 -2.44 14.44
N GLY A 148 -11.26 -1.28 15.07
CA GLY A 148 -10.53 -1.14 16.34
C GLY A 148 -11.50 -1.27 17.53
N TYR A 149 -11.00 -1.67 18.69
CA TYR A 149 -11.71 -1.57 19.97
C TYR A 149 -10.69 -1.49 21.11
N SER A 150 -11.04 -0.77 22.18
CA SER A 150 -10.25 -0.75 23.42
C SER A 150 -10.87 -1.70 24.43
N GLU A 151 -10.10 -2.67 24.91
CA GLU A 151 -10.46 -3.47 26.08
C GLU A 151 -9.78 -2.86 27.31
N THR A 152 -10.58 -2.44 28.28
CA THR A 152 -10.12 -2.16 29.65
C THR A 152 -10.14 -3.46 30.42
N SER A 153 -8.95 -3.95 30.80
CA SER A 153 -8.79 -5.10 31.66
C SER A 153 -9.18 -4.73 33.08
N SER A 154 -10.39 -5.11 33.52
CA SER A 154 -10.85 -4.92 34.89
C SER A 154 -10.27 -6.03 35.78
N GLY A 155 -9.02 -5.91 36.21
CA GLY A 155 -8.38 -6.94 37.04
C GLY A 155 -6.96 -6.58 37.48
N GLY A 156 -6.84 -5.63 38.41
CA GLY A 156 -5.59 -5.22 39.07
C GLY A 156 -5.42 -3.71 39.13
N ASP A 157 -4.71 -3.22 40.16
CA ASP A 157 -4.50 -1.80 40.48
C ASP A 157 -3.77 -0.96 39.40
N ASP A 158 -3.43 -1.56 38.27
CA ASP A 158 -2.91 -0.90 37.07
C ASP A 158 -3.86 -1.13 35.88
N SER A 159 -4.78 -0.19 35.62
CA SER A 159 -5.70 -0.28 34.48
C SER A 159 -4.98 0.01 33.16
N ALA A 160 -4.33 -1.01 32.58
CA ALA A 160 -3.78 -0.92 31.23
C ALA A 160 -4.88 -1.17 30.18
N SER A 161 -5.21 -0.14 29.38
CA SER A 161 -6.11 -0.31 28.23
C SER A 161 -5.36 -0.97 27.08
N VAL A 162 -5.76 -2.18 26.65
CA VAL A 162 -5.19 -2.84 25.48
C VAL A 162 -6.06 -2.54 24.27
N THR A 163 -5.46 -1.93 23.25
CA THR A 163 -6.14 -1.73 21.97
C THR A 163 -5.99 -3.00 21.14
N GLN A 164 -7.11 -3.54 20.68
CA GLN A 164 -7.16 -4.67 19.77
C GLN A 164 -8.08 -4.36 18.58
N GLY A 165 -8.02 -5.17 17.54
CA GLY A 165 -8.82 -4.94 16.35
C GLY A 165 -8.79 -6.09 15.36
N LYS A 166 -9.70 -6.01 14.40
CA LYS A 166 -9.89 -6.98 13.33
C LYS A 166 -9.77 -6.28 11.98
N PHE A 167 -8.92 -6.82 11.13
CA PHE A 167 -8.77 -6.40 9.75
C PHE A 167 -9.06 -7.60 8.83
N ARG A 168 -9.79 -7.42 7.74
CA ARG A 168 -10.07 -8.50 6.78
C ARG A 168 -10.07 -8.01 5.34
N PHE A 169 -9.47 -8.78 4.44
CA PHE A 169 -9.77 -8.72 3.00
C PHE A 169 -10.70 -9.88 2.66
N LYS A 170 -11.88 -9.60 2.10
CA LYS A 170 -12.65 -10.63 1.38
C LYS A 170 -12.31 -10.52 -0.08
N LEU A 171 -11.81 -11.62 -0.64
CA LEU A 171 -11.44 -11.71 -2.05
C LEU A 171 -12.64 -12.11 -2.89
N ALA A 172 -12.64 -11.73 -4.16
CA ALA A 172 -13.71 -12.01 -5.11
C ALA A 172 -13.93 -13.52 -5.36
N ASN A 173 -12.90 -14.34 -5.12
CA ASN A 173 -12.98 -15.80 -5.20
C ASN A 173 -13.64 -16.46 -3.97
N GLY A 174 -14.11 -15.68 -2.99
CA GLY A 174 -14.73 -16.16 -1.75
C GLY A 174 -13.76 -16.39 -0.59
N GLU A 175 -12.45 -16.34 -0.82
CA GLU A 175 -11.45 -16.44 0.24
C GLU A 175 -11.51 -15.22 1.16
N THR A 176 -11.41 -15.43 2.48
CA THR A 176 -11.29 -14.35 3.45
C THR A 176 -9.95 -14.39 4.14
N LEU A 177 -9.24 -13.28 4.01
CA LEU A 177 -7.97 -13.02 4.63
C LEU A 177 -8.18 -12.32 5.99
N GLU A 178 -8.06 -13.05 7.10
CA GLU A 178 -8.31 -12.51 8.45
C GLU A 178 -7.04 -12.11 9.20
N PHE A 179 -7.10 -10.95 9.87
CA PHE A 179 -6.01 -10.42 10.66
C PHE A 179 -6.50 -9.79 11.97
N THR A 180 -5.64 -9.81 12.99
CA THR A 180 -5.79 -9.03 14.22
C THR A 180 -4.73 -7.93 14.29
N HIS A 181 -5.00 -6.83 14.99
CA HIS A 181 -4.03 -5.74 15.14
C HIS A 181 -4.21 -5.03 16.48
N SER A 182 -3.21 -4.25 16.89
CA SER A 182 -3.28 -3.39 18.07
C SER A 182 -3.42 -1.89 17.73
N SER A 183 -3.56 -1.55 16.45
CA SER A 183 -3.83 -0.15 16.05
C SER A 183 -5.18 0.32 16.56
N SER A 184 -5.20 1.52 17.14
CA SER A 184 -6.44 2.26 17.38
C SER A 184 -7.07 2.68 16.06
N ALA A 185 -8.39 2.92 16.06
CA ALA A 185 -9.15 3.39 14.90
C ALA A 185 -8.85 4.88 14.62
N ARG A 186 -7.59 5.17 14.27
CA ARG A 186 -7.09 6.52 13.96
C ARG A 186 -7.73 7.05 12.68
N ARG A 187 -7.81 8.38 12.53
CA ARG A 187 -8.40 9.00 11.32
C ARG A 187 -7.55 8.75 10.07
N ASP A 188 -6.22 8.77 10.20
CA ASP A 188 -5.31 8.57 9.08
C ASP A 188 -5.47 7.21 8.39
N ILE A 189 -5.64 6.13 9.16
CA ILE A 189 -5.92 4.80 8.60
C ILE A 189 -7.32 4.72 7.99
N GLN A 190 -8.31 5.41 8.56
CA GLN A 190 -9.65 5.51 7.97
C GLN A 190 -9.60 6.20 6.61
N ASP A 191 -8.92 7.33 6.51
CA ASP A 191 -8.79 8.12 5.29
C ASP A 191 -8.03 7.35 4.20
N LEU A 192 -6.92 6.70 4.57
CA LEU A 192 -6.17 5.83 3.66
C LEU A 192 -7.04 4.70 3.11
N LEU A 193 -7.67 3.92 3.98
CA LEU A 193 -8.48 2.78 3.54
C LEU A 193 -9.68 3.24 2.72
N THR A 194 -10.27 4.39 3.05
CA THR A 194 -11.38 4.98 2.30
C THR A 194 -10.90 5.38 0.90
N ARG A 195 -9.71 5.98 0.79
CA ARG A 195 -9.10 6.31 -0.50
C ARG A 195 -8.83 5.06 -1.37
N LEU A 196 -8.35 3.98 -0.77
CA LEU A 196 -7.96 2.77 -1.50
C LEU A 196 -9.16 1.89 -1.90
N PHE A 197 -10.19 1.81 -1.05
CA PHE A 197 -11.28 0.83 -1.21
C PHE A 197 -12.65 1.46 -1.41
N GLY A 198 -12.84 2.73 -1.06
CA GLY A 198 -14.09 3.47 -1.24
C GLY A 198 -15.29 2.72 -0.65
N ALA A 199 -16.32 2.51 -1.46
CA ALA A 199 -17.54 1.79 -1.07
C ALA A 199 -17.31 0.33 -0.61
N ARG A 200 -16.16 -0.27 -0.93
CA ARG A 200 -15.80 -1.63 -0.48
C ARG A 200 -15.32 -1.67 0.98
N LEU A 201 -15.08 -0.52 1.62
CA LEU A 201 -14.63 -0.44 3.00
C LEU A 201 -15.80 -0.46 3.99
N LYS A 202 -15.76 -1.39 4.94
CA LYS A 202 -16.57 -1.42 6.15
C LYS A 202 -15.71 -1.06 7.35
N PHE A 203 -15.67 0.23 7.68
CA PHE A 203 -14.89 0.75 8.81
C PHE A 203 -15.77 0.86 10.07
N LYS A 204 -15.34 0.23 11.16
CA LYS A 204 -15.97 0.33 12.48
C LYS A 204 -14.99 0.89 13.50
N ARG A 205 -15.47 1.80 14.35
CA ARG A 205 -14.72 2.31 15.49
C ARG A 205 -14.98 1.47 16.74
#